data_AF-A0A8S4A0Q8-F1
#
_entry.id   AF-A0A8S4A0Q8-F1
#
_cell.length_a   1.000
_cell.length_b   1.000
_cell.length_c   1.000
_cell.angle_alpha   90.00
_cell.angle_beta   90.00
_cell.angle_gamma   90.00
#
_symmetry.space_group_name_H-M   'P 1'
#
loop_
_entity.id
_entity.type
_entity.pdbx_description
1 polymer ?
#
loop_
_entity_poly.entity_id
_entity_poly.type
_entity_poly.pdbx_seq_one_letter_code
_entity_poly.pdbx_strand_id
1 'polypeptide(L)'
;MITPLGLEDQLLSLVAAKEKPDLENKKNKLILESAQNKRQLKDIEDKILEVLSSSEGNILEDERAIEILSSSKVLSKEISKKQKIATSTEEEIDVTRNGYKPVAKHGSMLFFTISDLASIDPMYQYSLAWFINLYLQSISHSALANELDQRIEN
;
A
#
# COMPACT_ATOMS: atom_id res chain seq x y z
N MET A 1 -14.81 10.11 -10.69
CA MET A 1 -15.97 9.92 -9.80
C MET A 1 -15.45 9.22 -8.55
N ILE A 2 -15.71 9.75 -7.35
CA ILE A 2 -15.26 9.14 -6.10
C ILE A 2 -16.27 8.07 -5.69
N THR A 3 -15.79 6.92 -5.21
CA THR A 3 -16.65 5.82 -4.76
C THR A 3 -16.58 5.68 -3.24
N PRO A 4 -17.63 5.15 -2.57
CA PRO A 4 -17.61 4.92 -1.13
C PRO A 4 -16.41 4.11 -0.66
N LEU A 5 -16.06 3.06 -1.39
CA LEU A 5 -14.88 2.22 -1.11
C LEU A 5 -13.57 2.99 -1.31
N GLY A 6 -13.44 3.73 -2.42
CA GLY A 6 -12.23 4.50 -2.68
C GLY A 6 -11.99 5.61 -1.65
N LEU A 7 -13.06 6.26 -1.19
CA LEU A 7 -12.97 7.25 -0.12
C LEU A 7 -12.68 6.60 1.24
N GLU A 8 -13.27 5.44 1.55
CA GLU A 8 -12.93 4.67 2.75
C GLU A 8 -11.43 4.35 2.79
N ASP A 9 -10.86 3.85 1.70
CA ASP A 9 -9.43 3.55 1.62
C ASP A 9 -8.56 4.81 1.79
N GLN A 10 -8.98 5.93 1.21
CA GLN A 10 -8.29 7.21 1.36
C GLN A 10 -8.33 7.72 2.80
N LEU A 11 -9.49 7.71 3.45
CA LEU A 11 -9.64 8.14 4.85
C LEU A 11 -8.86 7.20 5.79
N LEU A 12 -8.82 5.90 5.50
CA LEU A 12 -8.05 4.93 6.27
C LEU A 12 -6.54 5.22 6.22
N SER A 13 -6.01 5.60 5.06
CA SER A 13 -4.61 6.05 4.97
C SER A 13 -4.37 7.33 5.76
N LEU A 14 -5.30 8.28 5.73
CA LEU A 14 -5.17 9.55 6.44
C LEU A 14 -5.17 9.37 7.97
N VAL A 15 -6.09 8.58 8.52
CA VAL A 15 -6.12 8.31 9.97
C VAL A 15 -4.91 7.51 10.40
N ALA A 16 -4.47 6.50 9.63
CA ALA A 16 -3.27 5.73 9.94
C ALA A 16 -2.01 6.60 9.92
N ALA A 17 -1.87 7.49 8.93
CA ALA A 17 -0.77 8.45 8.84
C ALA A 17 -0.76 9.43 10.03
N LYS A 18 -1.94 9.81 10.52
CA LYS A 18 -2.09 10.75 11.64
C LYS A 18 -1.81 10.10 12.99
N GLU A 19 -2.30 8.89 13.21
CA GLU A 19 -2.17 8.16 14.48
C GLU A 19 -0.83 7.43 14.62
N LYS A 20 -0.30 6.87 13.53
CA LYS A 20 0.96 6.10 13.51
C LYS A 20 1.83 6.47 12.30
N PRO A 21 2.43 7.68 12.29
CA PRO A 21 3.23 8.16 11.17
C PRO A 21 4.43 7.25 10.85
N ASP A 22 5.05 6.64 11.87
CA ASP A 22 6.17 5.72 11.67
C ASP A 22 5.77 4.46 10.90
N LEU A 23 4.57 3.94 11.17
CA LEU A 23 4.02 2.76 10.51
C LEU A 23 3.71 3.08 9.04
N GLU A 24 3.16 4.26 8.76
CA GLU A 24 2.89 4.71 7.39
C GLU A 24 4.20 4.96 6.60
N ASN A 25 5.20 5.55 7.24
CA ASN A 25 6.53 5.71 6.64
C ASN A 25 7.18 4.36 6.33
N LYS A 26 7.04 3.38 7.22
CA LYS A 26 7.52 2.01 7.00
C LYS A 26 6.77 1.35 5.85
N LYS A 27 5.45 1.52 5.76
CA LYS A 27 4.62 1.02 4.65
C LYS A 27 5.09 1.58 3.31
N ASN A 28 5.28 2.90 3.22
CA ASN A 28 5.74 3.56 2.00
C ASN A 28 7.11 3.06 1.54
N LYS A 29 8.05 2.86 2.48
CA LYS A 29 9.36 2.25 2.16
C LYS A 29 9.21 0.82 1.64
N LEU A 30 8.39 0.00 2.28
CA LEU A 30 8.14 -1.38 1.86
C LEU A 30 7.50 -1.47 0.47
N ILE A 31 6.57 -0.56 0.14
CA ILE A 31 5.96 -0.50 -1.19
C ILE A 31 7.03 -0.23 -2.26
N LEU A 32 7.92 0.73 -2.02
CA LEU A 32 9.02 1.04 -2.94
C LEU A 32 10.00 -0.13 -3.08
N GLU A 33 10.41 -0.74 -1.97
CA GLU A 33 11.28 -1.92 -1.98
C GLU A 33 10.63 -3.12 -2.69
N SER A 34 9.36 -3.38 -2.44
CA SER A 34 8.57 -4.45 -3.08
C SER A 34 8.45 -4.22 -4.58
N ALA A 35 8.19 -2.99 -5.02
CA ALA A 35 8.16 -2.63 -6.44
C ALA A 35 9.53 -2.82 -7.10
N GLN A 36 10.62 -2.41 -6.43
CA GLN A 36 11.98 -2.59 -6.93
C GLN A 36 12.35 -4.08 -7.03
N ASN A 37 12.06 -4.87 -5.99
CA ASN A 37 12.31 -6.32 -5.98
C ASN A 37 11.55 -7.03 -7.11
N LYS A 38 10.26 -6.71 -7.31
CA LYS A 38 9.46 -7.27 -8.41
C LYS A 38 10.06 -6.92 -9.77
N ARG A 39 10.51 -5.68 -9.95
CA ARG A 39 11.21 -5.26 -11.17
C ARG A 39 12.49 -6.05 -11.38
N GLN A 40 13.35 -6.17 -10.36
CA GLN A 40 14.60 -6.93 -10.47
C GLN A 40 14.37 -8.40 -10.77
N LEU A 41 13.34 -9.03 -10.20
CA LEU A 41 12.98 -10.40 -10.52
C LEU A 41 12.60 -10.55 -12.00
N LYS A 42 11.83 -9.60 -12.54
CA LYS A 42 11.49 -9.57 -13.96
C LYS A 42 12.71 -9.35 -14.84
N ASP A 43 13.58 -8.40 -14.49
CA ASP A 43 14.81 -8.13 -15.25
C ASP A 43 15.73 -9.38 -15.28
N ILE A 44 15.77 -10.15 -14.19
CA ILE A 44 16.50 -11.43 -14.14
C ILE A 44 15.83 -12.48 -15.04
N GLU A 45 14.50 -12.58 -15.02
CA GLU A 45 13.75 -13.50 -15.87
C GLU A 45 13.96 -13.19 -17.36
N ASP A 46 13.88 -11.91 -17.75
CA ASP A 46 14.11 -11.44 -19.11
C ASP A 46 15.55 -11.76 -19.55
N LYS A 47 16.55 -11.58 -18.66
CA LYS A 47 17.95 -11.94 -18.94
C LYS A 47 18.15 -13.44 -19.12
N ILE A 48 17.46 -14.27 -18.34
CA ILE A 48 17.49 -15.73 -18.50
C ILE A 48 16.91 -16.12 -19.87
N LEU A 49 15.78 -15.53 -20.27
CA LEU A 49 15.15 -15.78 -21.56
C LEU A 49 16.03 -15.33 -22.74
N GLU A 50 16.72 -14.19 -22.61
CA GLU A 50 17.68 -13.70 -23.60
C GLU A 50 18.84 -14.68 -23.79
N VAL A 51 19.44 -15.16 -22.70
CA VAL A 51 20.52 -16.16 -22.77
C VAL A 51 20.03 -17.47 -23.39
N LEU A 52 18.86 -17.96 -22.99
CA LEU A 52 18.28 -19.18 -23.55
C LEU A 52 17.94 -19.08 -25.04
N SER A 53 17.55 -17.89 -25.52
CA SER A 53 17.16 -17.67 -26.92
C SER A 53 18.34 -17.31 -27.83
N SER A 54 19.41 -16.75 -27.30
CA SER A 54 20.62 -16.39 -28.04
C SER A 54 21.67 -17.51 -28.13
N SER A 55 21.53 -18.58 -27.33
CA SER A 55 22.40 -19.76 -27.45
C SER A 55 22.11 -20.54 -28.74
N GLU A 56 22.97 -20.34 -29.75
CA GLU A 56 23.03 -21.21 -30.92
C GLU A 56 23.88 -22.46 -30.60
N GLY A 57 23.26 -23.64 -30.51
CA GLY A 57 23.94 -24.91 -30.21
C GLY A 57 23.61 -25.48 -28.82
N ASN A 58 24.48 -26.34 -28.28
CA ASN A 58 24.28 -26.95 -26.96
C ASN A 58 24.63 -25.95 -25.85
N ILE A 59 23.61 -25.42 -25.16
CA ILE A 59 23.80 -24.45 -24.06
C ILE A 59 24.66 -24.98 -22.91
N LEU A 60 24.76 -26.31 -22.75
CA LEU A 60 25.62 -26.94 -21.74
C LEU A 60 27.12 -26.77 -22.05
N GLU A 61 27.47 -26.32 -23.26
CA GLU A 61 28.84 -26.05 -23.68
C GLU A 61 29.18 -24.55 -23.64
N ASP A 62 28.19 -23.66 -23.48
CA ASP A 62 28.43 -22.23 -23.31
C ASP A 62 28.67 -21.88 -21.83
N GLU A 63 29.94 -21.85 -21.45
CA GLU A 63 30.39 -21.51 -20.09
C GLU A 63 29.85 -20.15 -19.62
N ARG A 64 29.69 -19.17 -20.52
CA ARG A 64 29.13 -17.84 -20.17
C ARG A 64 27.64 -17.95 -19.85
N ALA A 65 26.90 -18.75 -20.60
CA ALA A 65 25.48 -19.00 -20.34
C ALA A 65 25.31 -19.67 -18.96
N ILE A 66 26.16 -20.65 -18.63
CA ILE A 66 26.14 -21.34 -17.33
C ILE A 66 26.43 -20.36 -16.18
N GLU A 67 27.43 -19.49 -16.32
CA GLU A 67 27.75 -18.47 -15.31
C GLU A 67 26.62 -17.47 -15.10
N ILE A 68 26.01 -16.98 -16.19
CA ILE A 68 24.89 -16.02 -16.11
C ILE A 68 23.68 -16.69 -15.46
N LEU A 69 23.34 -17.92 -15.83
CA LEU A 69 22.22 -18.66 -15.24
C LEU A 69 22.45 -18.96 -13.75
N SER A 70 23.68 -19.34 -13.38
CA SER A 70 24.06 -19.62 -12.00
C SER A 70 23.97 -18.37 -11.12
N SER A 71 24.57 -17.25 -11.56
CA SER A 71 24.52 -15.97 -10.84
C SER A 71 23.09 -15.42 -10.74
N SER A 72 22.31 -15.52 -11.82
CA SER A 72 20.89 -15.11 -11.86
C SER A 72 20.03 -15.93 -10.90
N LYS A 73 20.28 -17.24 -10.80
CA LYS A 73 19.59 -18.12 -9.85
C LYS A 73 19.87 -17.75 -8.39
N VAL A 74 21.12 -17.44 -8.06
CA VAL A 74 21.51 -17.01 -6.71
C VAL A 74 20.84 -15.69 -6.36
N LEU A 75 20.93 -14.69 -7.26
CA LEU A 75 20.35 -13.37 -7.05
C LEU A 75 18.81 -13.42 -6.95
N SER A 76 18.15 -14.17 -7.85
CA SER A 76 16.69 -14.36 -7.80
C SER A 76 16.23 -14.99 -6.48
N LYS A 77 16.97 -15.99 -5.97
CA LYS A 77 16.66 -16.60 -4.67
C LYS A 77 16.81 -15.61 -3.51
N GLU A 78 17.82 -14.75 -3.54
CA GLU A 78 18.01 -13.71 -2.52
C GLU A 78 16.88 -12.68 -2.56
N ILE A 79 16.55 -12.15 -3.75
CA ILE A 79 15.49 -11.16 -3.93
C ILE A 79 14.13 -11.76 -3.57
N SER A 80 13.86 -13.01 -3.96
CA SER A 80 12.63 -13.72 -3.58
C SER A 80 12.50 -13.86 -2.06
N LYS A 81 13.60 -14.10 -1.35
CA LYS A 81 13.61 -14.13 0.13
C LYS A 81 13.31 -12.76 0.72
N LYS A 82 13.91 -11.68 0.19
CA LYS A 82 13.62 -10.29 0.60
C LYS A 82 12.16 -9.93 0.34
N GLN A 83 11.62 -10.30 -0.83
CA GLN A 83 10.23 -10.08 -1.19
C GLN A 83 9.27 -10.77 -0.24
N LYS A 84 9.54 -12.03 0.16
CA LYS A 84 8.71 -12.74 1.14
C LYS A 84 8.68 -12.02 2.50
N ILE A 85 9.82 -11.52 2.97
CA ILE A 85 9.90 -10.75 4.22
C ILE A 85 9.11 -9.44 4.08
N ALA A 86 9.28 -8.73 2.96
CA ALA A 86 8.56 -7.48 2.70
C ALA A 86 7.04 -7.70 2.71
N THR A 87 6.55 -8.74 2.02
CA THR A 87 5.11 -9.09 2.00
C THR A 87 4.59 -9.47 3.38
N SER A 88 5.29 -10.29 4.15
CA SER A 88 4.89 -10.61 5.53
C SER A 88 4.83 -9.35 6.41
N THR A 89 5.78 -8.44 6.25
CA THR A 89 5.81 -7.19 7.02
C THR A 89 4.67 -6.25 6.60
N GLU A 90 4.34 -6.22 5.31
CA GLU A 90 3.22 -5.46 4.75
C GLU A 90 1.88 -5.96 5.32
N GLU A 91 1.70 -7.28 5.43
CA GLU A 91 0.52 -7.88 6.05
C GLU A 91 0.36 -7.47 7.53
N GLU A 92 1.44 -7.50 8.32
CA GLU A 92 1.42 -7.07 9.73
C GLU A 92 1.05 -5.57 9.88
N ILE A 93 1.57 -4.74 8.99
CA ILE A 93 1.25 -3.31 8.91
C ILE A 93 -0.23 -3.13 8.57
N ASP A 94 -0.73 -3.88 7.59
CA ASP A 94 -2.13 -3.79 7.16
C ASP A 94 -3.09 -4.27 8.25
N VAL A 95 -2.74 -5.29 9.03
CA VAL A 95 -3.52 -5.70 10.22
C VAL A 95 -3.64 -4.54 11.20
N THR A 96 -2.54 -3.86 11.49
CA THR A 96 -2.55 -2.71 12.42
C THR A 96 -3.38 -1.55 11.85
N ARG A 97 -3.23 -1.26 10.55
CA ARG A 97 -3.99 -0.21 9.86
C ARG A 97 -5.48 -0.51 9.83
N ASN A 98 -5.86 -1.77 9.61
CA ASN A 98 -7.25 -2.21 9.55
C ASN A 98 -8.00 -2.00 10.86
N GLY A 99 -7.31 -1.85 11.99
CA GLY A 99 -7.92 -1.40 13.25
C GLY A 99 -8.70 -0.08 13.10
N TYR A 100 -8.21 0.86 12.29
CA TYR A 100 -8.86 2.15 12.06
C TYR A 100 -9.95 2.13 10.97
N LYS A 101 -10.18 0.98 10.32
CA LYS A 101 -11.15 0.84 9.24
C LYS A 101 -12.59 1.23 9.62
N PRO A 102 -13.10 0.94 10.84
CA PRO A 102 -14.43 1.39 11.25
C PRO A 102 -14.60 2.92 11.16
N VAL A 103 -13.59 3.68 11.57
CA VAL A 103 -13.60 5.15 11.53
C VAL A 103 -13.61 5.65 10.09
N ALA A 104 -12.80 5.05 9.22
CA ALA A 104 -12.73 5.41 7.81
C ALA A 104 -14.04 5.11 7.06
N LYS A 105 -14.66 3.96 7.34
CA LYS A 105 -15.96 3.58 6.79
C LYS A 105 -17.06 4.56 7.24
N HIS A 106 -17.06 4.91 8.53
CA HIS A 106 -18.00 5.89 9.07
C HIS A 106 -17.81 7.27 8.41
N GLY A 107 -16.56 7.74 8.28
CA GLY A 107 -16.25 8.99 7.60
C GLY A 107 -16.70 9.01 6.13
N SER A 108 -16.49 7.90 5.40
CA SER A 108 -16.97 7.78 4.01
C SER A 108 -18.50 7.91 3.94
N MET A 109 -19.22 7.20 4.82
CA MET A 109 -20.69 7.28 4.91
C MET A 109 -21.18 8.69 5.23
N LEU A 110 -20.52 9.40 6.15
CA LEU A 110 -20.86 10.78 6.49
C LEU A 110 -20.67 11.72 5.29
N PHE A 111 -19.56 11.60 4.56
CA PHE A 111 -19.30 12.43 3.39
C PHE A 111 -20.38 12.29 2.31
N PHE A 112 -20.78 11.05 1.99
CA PHE A 112 -21.81 10.81 0.99
C PHE A 112 -23.19 11.27 1.47
N THR A 113 -23.52 11.06 2.75
CA THR A 113 -24.75 11.62 3.34
C THR A 113 -24.80 13.15 3.23
N ILE A 114 -23.68 13.84 3.51
CA ILE A 114 -23.58 15.30 3.38
C ILE A 114 -23.67 15.72 1.90
N SER A 115 -23.05 14.95 1.00
CA SER A 115 -23.09 15.24 -0.44
C SER A 115 -24.50 15.15 -1.00
N ASP A 116 -25.31 14.21 -0.50
CA ASP A 116 -26.70 14.03 -0.90
C ASP A 116 -27.60 15.20 -0.47
N LEU A 117 -27.21 16.03 0.51
CA LEU A 117 -27.97 17.22 0.92
C LEU A 117 -28.08 18.26 -0.18
N ALA A 118 -27.15 18.28 -1.15
CA ALA A 118 -27.23 19.17 -2.31
C ALA A 118 -28.46 18.90 -3.19
N SER A 119 -29.09 17.72 -3.06
CA SER A 119 -30.36 17.40 -3.73
C SER A 119 -31.56 18.13 -3.13
N ILE A 120 -31.46 18.57 -1.87
CA ILE A 120 -32.49 19.34 -1.17
C ILE A 120 -32.33 20.82 -1.49
N ASP A 121 -31.11 21.35 -1.30
CA ASP A 121 -30.75 22.72 -1.65
C ASP A 121 -29.30 22.77 -2.21
N PRO A 122 -29.08 23.33 -3.41
CA PRO A 122 -27.74 23.47 -3.99
C PRO A 122 -26.71 24.19 -3.09
N MET A 123 -27.16 25.02 -2.14
CA MET A 123 -26.28 25.70 -1.18
C MET A 123 -25.57 24.74 -0.21
N TYR A 124 -26.06 23.50 -0.03
CA TYR A 124 -25.44 22.48 0.82
C TYR A 124 -24.35 21.66 0.10
N GLN A 125 -23.78 22.20 -0.98
CA GLN A 125 -22.68 21.55 -1.68
C GLN A 125 -21.33 21.82 -0.99
N TYR A 126 -20.82 20.81 -0.28
CA TYR A 126 -19.51 20.88 0.36
C TYR A 126 -18.42 20.20 -0.48
N SER A 127 -17.20 20.74 -0.43
CA SER A 127 -16.07 20.12 -1.12
C SER A 127 -15.48 18.96 -0.30
N LEU A 128 -14.94 17.96 -1.01
CA LEU A 128 -14.19 16.87 -0.38
C LEU A 128 -12.99 17.38 0.43
N ALA A 129 -12.29 18.39 -0.07
CA ALA A 129 -11.13 18.98 0.61
C ALA A 129 -11.51 19.57 1.97
N TRP A 130 -12.66 20.25 2.04
CA TRP A 130 -13.21 20.76 3.30
C TRP A 130 -13.54 19.61 4.27
N PHE A 131 -14.20 18.56 3.79
CA PHE A 131 -14.55 17.40 4.62
C PHE A 131 -13.30 16.69 5.17
N ILE A 132 -12.28 16.48 4.32
CA ILE A 132 -11.01 15.86 4.74
C ILE A 132 -10.32 16.69 5.82
N ASN A 133 -10.33 18.02 5.70
CA ASN A 133 -9.76 18.89 6.73
C ASN A 133 -10.53 18.74 8.05
N LEU A 134 -11.87 18.76 8.00
CA LEU A 134 -12.70 18.56 9.19
C LEU A 134 -12.45 17.19 9.84
N TYR A 135 -12.33 16.13 9.04
CA TYR A 135 -12.01 14.78 9.51
C TYR A 135 -10.65 14.70 10.21
N LEU A 136 -9.61 15.33 9.64
CA LEU A 136 -8.30 15.39 10.28
C LEU A 136 -8.30 16.23 11.56
N GLN A 137 -9.08 17.32 11.58
CA GLN A 137 -9.28 18.13 12.77
C GLN A 137 -9.99 17.35 13.86
N SER A 138 -11.04 16.58 13.56
CA SER A 138 -11.75 15.79 14.56
C SER A 138 -10.82 14.77 15.22
N ILE A 139 -9.99 14.09 14.42
CA ILE A 139 -8.96 13.17 14.94
C ILE A 139 -8.01 13.91 15.89
N SER A 140 -7.52 15.09 15.51
CA SER A 140 -6.60 15.88 16.36
C SER A 140 -7.20 16.43 17.66
N HIS A 141 -8.51 16.69 17.71
CA HIS A 141 -9.16 17.26 18.89
C HIS A 141 -9.85 16.20 19.78
N SER A 142 -10.04 14.98 19.28
CA SER A 142 -10.55 13.85 20.06
C SER A 142 -9.60 13.45 21.19
N ALA A 143 -10.14 12.82 22.24
CA ALA A 143 -9.36 12.40 23.39
C ALA A 143 -8.40 11.26 23.02
N LEU A 144 -7.13 11.40 23.38
CA LEU A 144 -6.14 10.35 23.17
C LEU A 144 -6.41 9.15 24.07
N ALA A 145 -6.19 7.95 23.55
CA ALA A 145 -6.23 6.71 24.30
C ALA A 145 -5.14 5.75 23.80
N ASN A 146 -4.58 4.96 24.72
CA ASN A 146 -3.55 3.96 24.40
C ASN A 146 -4.15 2.71 23.77
N GLU A 147 -5.35 2.33 24.22
CA GLU A 147 -6.12 1.21 23.69
C GLU A 147 -6.83 1.62 22.42
N LEU A 148 -6.67 0.83 21.35
CA LEU A 148 -7.20 1.15 20.03
C LEU A 148 -8.73 1.25 20.04
N ASP A 149 -9.42 0.35 20.75
CA ASP A 149 -10.88 0.33 20.80
C ASP A 149 -11.42 1.62 21.44
N GLN A 150 -10.84 2.04 22.57
CA GLN A 150 -11.20 3.31 23.21
C GLN A 150 -10.83 4.51 22.32
N ARG A 151 -9.70 4.44 21.61
CA ARG A 151 -9.27 5.51 20.70
C ARG A 151 -10.24 5.69 19.52
N ILE A 152 -10.84 4.60 19.04
CA ILE A 152 -11.84 4.59 17.95
C ILE A 152 -13.19 5.14 18.41
N GLU A 153 -13.56 4.92 19.68
CA GLU A 153 -14.80 5.45 20.25
C GLU A 153 -14.75 6.96 20.53
N ASN A 154 -13.57 7.50 20.87
CA ASN A 154 -13.32 8.90 21.19
C ASN A 154 -13.34 9.83 19.97
#